data_AF-A8MF70-F1
#
_entry.id   AF-A8MF70-F1
#
_cell.length_a   1.000
_cell.length_b   1.000
_cell.length_c   1.000
_cell.angle_alpha   90.00
_cell.angle_beta   90.00
_cell.angle_gamma   90.00
#
_symmetry.space_group_name_H-M   'P 1'
#
loop_
_entity.id
_entity.type
_entity.pdbx_description
1 polymer ?
#
loop_
_entity_poly.entity_id
_entity_poly.type
_entity_poly.pdbx_seq_one_letter_code
_entity_poly.pdbx_strand_id
1 'polypeptide(L)'
;MKRVFMIFLFIIMIVSYENVIFASYNEEVFEEDLYHQVDGIFKERIRIWNNFLTGQYISTDKIEEDLKNFISYPLIEEEIEMYEKMVAEPTSFEMISKVYIKDIDVIQNKLNTVQLEATVLWDVLGYLDNYTEELNYWIELKRVNDRWMLSDYKIN
;
A
#
# COMPACT_ATOMS: atom_id res chain seq x y z
N MET A 1 -26.65 45.95 26.87
CA MET A 1 -27.00 44.52 26.69
C MET A 1 -26.81 44.03 25.26
N LYS A 2 -27.46 44.60 24.23
CA LYS A 2 -27.34 44.14 22.83
C LYS A 2 -25.89 44.13 22.27
N ARG A 3 -25.08 45.15 22.60
CA ARG A 3 -23.69 45.25 22.11
C ARG A 3 -22.73 44.24 22.76
N VAL A 4 -22.89 43.98 24.06
CA VAL A 4 -22.09 42.99 24.79
C VAL A 4 -22.43 41.57 24.32
N PHE A 5 -23.72 41.31 24.05
CA PHE A 5 -24.19 40.05 23.49
C PHE A 5 -23.64 39.78 22.08
N MET A 6 -23.54 40.80 21.21
CA MET A 6 -22.90 40.68 19.90
C MET A 6 -21.42 40.32 19.99
N ILE A 7 -20.68 40.93 20.92
CA ILE A 7 -19.26 40.65 21.13
C ILE A 7 -19.08 39.21 21.60
N PHE A 8 -19.93 38.74 22.50
CA PHE A 8 -19.93 37.35 22.98
C PHE A 8 -20.21 36.34 21.86
N LEU A 9 -21.19 36.65 20.98
CA LEU A 9 -21.46 35.85 19.77
C LEU A 9 -20.28 35.80 18.80
N PHE A 10 -19.58 36.92 18.61
CA PHE A 10 -18.39 36.99 17.76
C PHE A 10 -17.24 36.14 18.31
N ILE A 11 -17.03 36.14 19.63
CA ILE A 11 -15.99 35.33 20.27
C ILE A 11 -16.30 33.83 20.13
N ILE A 12 -17.56 33.43 20.36
CA ILE A 12 -17.99 32.04 20.15
C ILE A 12 -17.80 31.63 18.69
N MET A 13 -18.13 32.51 17.74
CA MET A 13 -17.95 32.25 16.32
C MET A 13 -16.47 32.03 15.96
N ILE A 14 -15.56 32.88 16.45
CA ILE A 14 -14.10 32.73 16.20
C ILE A 14 -13.58 31.41 16.81
N VAL A 15 -13.95 31.10 18.05
CA VAL A 15 -13.53 29.86 18.72
C VAL A 15 -14.11 28.63 18.01
N SER A 16 -15.36 28.70 17.53
CA SER A 16 -15.94 27.60 16.74
C SER A 16 -15.26 27.42 15.39
N TYR A 17 -14.81 28.51 14.74
CA TYR A 17 -14.13 28.44 13.46
C TYR A 17 -12.75 27.79 13.58
N GLU A 18 -12.00 28.10 14.64
CA GLU A 18 -10.70 27.45 14.89
C GLU A 18 -10.85 25.96 15.22
N ASN A 19 -11.87 25.58 15.99
CA ASN A 19 -12.13 24.17 16.30
C ASN A 19 -12.62 23.37 15.07
N VAL A 20 -13.31 24.00 14.12
CA VAL A 20 -13.74 23.35 12.86
C VAL A 20 -12.56 23.16 11.91
N ILE A 21 -11.62 24.11 11.83
CA ILE A 21 -10.42 23.99 10.99
C ILE A 21 -9.45 22.94 11.55
N PHE A 22 -9.30 22.84 12.87
CA PHE A 22 -8.42 21.82 13.48
C PHE A 22 -9.03 20.40 13.51
N ALA A 23 -10.36 20.27 13.59
CA ALA A 23 -11.01 18.97 13.54
C ALA A 23 -11.07 18.38 12.13
N SER A 24 -10.99 19.20 11.07
CA SER A 24 -11.06 18.74 9.68
C SER A 24 -9.69 18.58 8.99
N TYR A 25 -8.58 18.71 9.72
CA TYR A 25 -7.22 18.53 9.20
C TYR A 25 -6.54 17.25 9.74
N ASN A 26 -7.34 16.25 10.12
CA ASN A 26 -6.92 14.87 9.94
C ASN A 26 -7.48 14.46 8.58
N GLU A 27 -6.63 14.41 7.55
CA GLU A 27 -6.96 13.67 6.32
C GLU A 27 -7.18 12.21 6.72
N GLU A 28 -8.40 11.86 7.12
CA GLU A 28 -8.83 10.47 7.20
C GLU A 28 -8.71 9.93 5.77
N VAL A 29 -7.66 9.15 5.52
CA VAL A 29 -7.56 8.40 4.27
C VAL A 29 -8.77 7.48 4.20
N PHE A 30 -9.59 7.65 3.17
CA PHE A 30 -10.77 6.82 2.99
C PHE A 30 -10.35 5.39 2.66
N GLU A 31 -11.10 4.43 3.19
CA GLU A 31 -10.87 2.99 2.98
C GLU A 31 -10.84 2.63 1.48
N GLU A 32 -11.66 3.30 0.66
CA GLU A 32 -11.69 3.14 -0.80
C GLU A 32 -10.37 3.61 -1.46
N ASP A 33 -9.77 4.70 -0.99
CA ASP A 33 -8.48 5.16 -1.50
C ASP A 33 -7.35 4.19 -1.13
N LEU A 34 -7.37 3.66 0.09
CA LEU A 34 -6.44 2.62 0.53
C LEU A 34 -6.61 1.33 -0.28
N TYR A 35 -7.84 0.94 -0.59
CA TYR A 35 -8.11 -0.21 -1.45
C TYR A 35 -7.45 -0.06 -2.81
N HIS A 36 -7.69 1.07 -3.49
CA HIS A 36 -7.10 1.32 -4.80
C HIS A 36 -5.57 1.37 -4.74
N GLN A 37 -5.02 1.93 -3.67
CA GLN A 37 -3.57 1.98 -3.46
C GLN A 37 -2.97 0.58 -3.28
N VAL A 38 -3.55 -0.25 -2.43
CA VAL A 38 -3.09 -1.62 -2.16
C VAL A 38 -3.24 -2.49 -3.40
N ASP A 39 -4.41 -2.45 -4.06
CA ASP A 39 -4.65 -3.16 -5.32
C ASP A 39 -3.65 -2.77 -6.41
N GLY A 40 -3.35 -1.48 -6.55
CA GLY A 40 -2.33 -0.98 -7.47
C GLY A 40 -0.93 -1.52 -7.17
N ILE A 41 -0.54 -1.54 -5.89
CA ILE A 41 0.74 -2.10 -5.44
C ILE A 41 0.85 -3.57 -5.83
N PHE A 42 -0.14 -4.40 -5.50
CA PHE A 42 -0.09 -5.83 -5.79
C PHE A 42 -0.06 -6.13 -7.29
N LYS A 43 -0.79 -5.35 -8.10
CA LYS A 43 -0.76 -5.46 -9.57
C LYS A 43 0.61 -5.13 -10.16
N GLU A 44 1.24 -4.05 -9.69
CA GLU A 44 2.59 -3.71 -10.13
C GLU A 44 3.62 -4.75 -9.69
N ARG A 45 3.50 -5.29 -8.48
CA ARG A 45 4.36 -6.40 -8.02
C ARG A 45 4.28 -7.62 -8.92
N ILE A 46 3.08 -8.01 -9.33
CA ILE A 46 2.88 -9.14 -10.26
C ILE A 46 3.44 -8.85 -11.63
N ARG A 47 3.26 -7.62 -12.13
CA ARG A 47 3.85 -7.21 -13.40
C ARG A 47 5.36 -7.39 -13.35
N ILE A 48 6.02 -6.90 -12.29
CA ILE A 48 7.46 -7.03 -12.11
C ILE A 48 7.87 -8.51 -12.00
N TRP A 49 7.19 -9.27 -11.15
CA TRP A 49 7.43 -10.71 -10.97
C TRP A 49 7.36 -11.49 -12.28
N ASN A 50 6.26 -11.34 -13.02
CA ASN A 50 6.06 -12.04 -14.29
C ASN A 50 7.05 -11.57 -15.37
N ASN A 51 7.36 -10.28 -15.42
CA ASN A 51 8.35 -9.74 -16.35
C ASN A 51 9.75 -10.27 -16.03
N PHE A 52 10.09 -10.45 -14.75
CA PHE A 52 11.33 -11.09 -14.33
C PHE A 52 11.39 -12.54 -14.80
N LEU A 53 10.35 -13.33 -14.53
CA LEU A 53 10.29 -14.75 -14.94
C LEU A 53 10.30 -14.96 -16.45
N THR A 54 9.76 -14.01 -17.22
CA THR A 54 9.77 -14.05 -18.69
C THR A 54 11.03 -13.45 -19.32
N GLY A 55 12.01 -13.03 -18.50
CA GLY A 55 13.31 -12.52 -18.97
C GLY A 55 13.25 -11.11 -19.54
N GLN A 56 12.25 -10.30 -19.18
CA GLN A 56 12.14 -8.92 -19.64
C GLN A 56 13.04 -7.94 -18.87
N TYR A 57 13.49 -8.31 -17.66
CA TYR A 57 14.47 -7.51 -16.93
C TYR A 57 15.90 -7.90 -17.30
N ILE A 58 16.71 -6.89 -17.59
CA ILE A 58 18.12 -7.04 -17.98
C ILE A 58 19.03 -7.10 -16.75
N SER A 59 18.62 -6.49 -15.63
CA SER A 59 19.34 -6.48 -14.35
C SER A 59 18.38 -6.24 -13.18
N THR A 60 18.83 -6.56 -11.95
CA THR A 60 18.12 -6.26 -10.70
C THR A 60 18.04 -4.76 -10.43
N ASP A 61 18.97 -3.95 -10.93
CA ASP A 61 18.90 -2.47 -10.85
C ASP A 61 17.61 -1.92 -11.48
N LYS A 62 17.18 -2.49 -12.61
CA LYS A 62 15.96 -2.04 -13.29
C LYS A 62 14.70 -2.47 -12.53
N ILE A 63 14.76 -3.61 -11.83
CA ILE A 63 13.71 -4.03 -10.91
C ILE A 63 13.63 -3.05 -9.75
N GLU A 64 14.76 -2.66 -9.15
CA GLU A 64 14.80 -1.70 -8.04
C GLU A 64 14.19 -0.35 -8.43
N GLU A 65 14.52 0.15 -9.63
CA GLU A 65 13.94 1.39 -10.17
C GLU A 65 12.41 1.31 -10.28
N ASP A 66 11.87 0.17 -10.73
CA ASP A 66 10.44 -0.03 -10.85
C ASP A 66 9.77 -0.15 -9.46
N LEU A 67 10.37 -0.90 -8.52
CA LEU A 67 9.87 -1.09 -7.15
C LEU A 67 9.82 0.23 -6.37
N LYS A 68 10.81 1.12 -6.55
CA LYS A 68 10.88 2.46 -5.93
C LYS A 68 9.67 3.36 -6.23
N ASN A 69 8.83 3.01 -7.20
CA ASN A 69 7.63 3.77 -7.49
C ASN A 69 6.51 3.55 -6.48
N PHE A 70 6.50 2.41 -5.77
CA PHE A 70 5.38 2.03 -4.90
C PHE A 70 5.78 1.25 -3.63
N ILE A 71 7.06 0.88 -3.47
CA ILE A 71 7.65 0.32 -2.24
C ILE A 71 8.69 1.29 -1.68
N SER A 72 8.82 1.33 -0.35
CA SER A 72 9.76 2.17 0.38
C SER A 72 10.82 1.34 1.12
N TYR A 73 11.94 1.98 1.48
CA TYR A 73 12.96 1.35 2.31
C TYR A 73 12.46 1.07 3.74
N PRO A 74 12.85 -0.06 4.37
CA PRO A 74 13.87 -1.02 3.92
C PRO A 74 13.36 -2.12 2.99
N LEU A 75 12.05 -2.27 2.77
CA LEU A 75 11.46 -3.39 2.03
C LEU A 75 12.01 -3.56 0.60
N ILE A 76 12.42 -2.46 -0.05
CA ILE A 76 13.10 -2.54 -1.35
C ILE A 76 14.32 -3.46 -1.30
N GLU A 77 15.14 -3.37 -0.25
CA GLU A 77 16.37 -4.15 -0.13
C GLU A 77 16.05 -5.65 -0.01
N GLU A 78 15.02 -5.98 0.78
CA GLU A 78 14.55 -7.37 0.96
C GLU A 78 13.98 -7.95 -0.34
N GLU A 79 13.21 -7.16 -1.11
CA GLU A 79 12.68 -7.61 -2.39
C GLU A 79 13.79 -7.81 -3.43
N ILE A 80 14.79 -6.91 -3.50
CA ILE A 80 15.92 -7.08 -4.40
C ILE A 80 16.77 -8.30 -4.01
N GLU A 81 17.01 -8.53 -2.72
CA GLU A 81 17.72 -9.72 -2.26
C GLU A 81 16.98 -11.00 -2.69
N MET A 82 15.64 -11.01 -2.69
CA MET A 82 14.85 -12.12 -3.22
C MET A 82 15.13 -12.33 -4.72
N TYR A 83 15.07 -11.29 -5.56
CA TYR A 83 15.36 -11.44 -6.99
C TYR A 83 16.80 -11.88 -7.26
N GLU A 84 17.78 -11.37 -6.51
CA GLU A 84 19.17 -11.79 -6.61
C GLU A 84 19.35 -13.27 -6.25
N LYS A 85 18.68 -13.74 -5.19
CA LYS A 85 18.64 -15.17 -4.82
C LYS A 85 18.01 -16.01 -5.91
N MET A 86 16.93 -15.56 -6.55
CA MET A 86 16.30 -16.29 -7.66
C MET A 86 17.23 -16.46 -8.86
N VAL A 87 18.11 -15.48 -9.12
CA VAL A 87 19.13 -15.56 -10.18
C VAL A 87 20.27 -16.51 -9.78
N ALA A 88 20.72 -16.45 -8.52
CA ALA A 88 21.81 -17.27 -8.02
C ALA A 88 21.41 -18.75 -7.85
N GLU A 89 20.18 -19.00 -7.43
CA GLU A 89 19.61 -20.32 -7.12
C GLU A 89 18.29 -20.51 -7.90
N PRO A 90 18.37 -20.76 -9.22
CA PRO A 90 17.20 -20.86 -10.06
C PRO A 90 16.36 -22.09 -9.67
N THR A 91 15.23 -21.83 -9.03
CA THR A 91 14.18 -22.80 -8.75
C THR A 91 12.97 -22.56 -9.64
N SER A 92 12.04 -23.51 -9.69
CA SER A 92 10.81 -23.34 -10.45
C SER A 92 9.92 -22.34 -9.72
N PHE A 93 9.58 -21.24 -10.39
CA PHE A 93 8.63 -20.24 -9.92
C PHE A 93 7.42 -20.20 -10.84
N GLU A 94 6.26 -19.94 -10.26
CA GLU A 94 4.99 -19.88 -10.98
C GLU A 94 4.66 -18.43 -11.33
N MET A 95 4.05 -18.24 -12.49
CA MET A 95 3.53 -16.93 -12.90
C MET A 95 2.19 -16.67 -12.25
N ILE A 96 1.86 -15.40 -12.05
CA ILE A 96 0.60 -14.99 -11.45
C ILE A 96 -0.27 -14.34 -12.54
N SER A 97 -1.43 -14.91 -12.82
CA SER A 97 -2.33 -14.38 -13.86
C SER A 97 -3.12 -13.17 -13.39
N LYS A 98 -3.52 -13.16 -12.12
CA LYS A 98 -4.36 -12.12 -11.54
C LYS A 98 -4.20 -12.06 -10.03
N VAL A 99 -4.40 -10.87 -9.48
CA VAL A 99 -4.61 -10.64 -8.05
C VAL A 99 -5.85 -9.79 -7.85
N TYR A 100 -6.51 -10.03 -6.74
CA TYR A 100 -7.65 -9.24 -6.34
C TYR A 100 -7.71 -9.14 -4.82
N ILE A 101 -7.94 -7.93 -4.34
CA ILE A 101 -8.17 -7.68 -2.93
C ILE A 101 -9.63 -8.01 -2.62
N LYS A 102 -9.85 -9.03 -1.80
CA LYS A 102 -11.17 -9.51 -1.39
C LYS A 102 -11.76 -8.62 -0.31
N ASP A 103 -10.93 -8.25 0.66
CA ASP A 103 -11.31 -7.48 1.84
C ASP A 103 -10.12 -6.68 2.37
N ILE A 104 -10.40 -5.55 3.01
CA ILE A 104 -9.42 -4.72 3.73
C ILE A 104 -10.03 -4.28 5.05
N ASP A 105 -9.27 -4.40 6.13
CA ASP A 105 -9.59 -3.82 7.43
C ASP A 105 -8.47 -2.87 7.89
N VAL A 106 -8.81 -1.63 8.22
CA VAL A 106 -7.83 -0.63 8.66
C VAL A 106 -7.61 -0.74 10.17
N ILE A 107 -6.46 -1.30 10.56
CA ILE A 107 -6.07 -1.47 11.96
C ILE A 107 -5.67 -0.13 12.59
N GLN A 108 -4.91 0.68 11.84
CA GLN A 108 -4.39 1.95 12.33
C GLN A 108 -4.19 2.95 11.18
N ASN A 109 -4.69 4.17 11.36
CA ASN A 109 -4.48 5.27 10.43
C ASN A 109 -3.81 6.45 11.16
N LYS A 110 -2.56 6.74 10.80
CA LYS A 110 -1.77 7.88 11.29
C LYS A 110 -1.34 8.74 10.11
N LEU A 111 -1.00 10.00 10.38
CA LEU A 111 -0.60 11.00 9.38
C LEU A 111 0.37 10.49 8.30
N ASN A 112 1.37 9.70 8.68
CA ASN A 112 2.42 9.22 7.78
C ASN A 112 2.48 7.69 7.65
N THR A 113 1.58 6.95 8.32
CA THR A 113 1.63 5.49 8.36
C THR A 113 0.23 4.91 8.50
N VAL A 114 -0.09 3.91 7.69
CA VAL A 114 -1.33 3.15 7.77
C VAL A 114 -0.98 1.67 7.91
N GLN A 115 -1.67 0.99 8.82
CA GLN A 115 -1.58 -0.46 8.99
C GLN A 115 -2.96 -1.05 8.72
N LEU A 116 -2.99 -2.10 7.91
CA LEU A 116 -4.23 -2.76 7.49
C LEU A 116 -4.04 -4.28 7.40
N GLU A 117 -5.13 -5.01 7.56
CA GLU A 117 -5.21 -6.41 7.16
C GLU A 117 -5.89 -6.48 5.80
N ALA A 118 -5.39 -7.32 4.90
CA ALA A 118 -5.98 -7.54 3.59
C ALA A 118 -6.06 -9.01 3.27
N THR A 119 -7.24 -9.48 2.86
CA THR A 119 -7.39 -10.80 2.25
C THR A 119 -7.17 -10.65 0.76
N VAL A 120 -6.11 -11.28 0.27
CA VAL A 120 -5.68 -11.20 -1.13
C VAL A 120 -5.83 -12.57 -1.77
N LEU A 121 -6.45 -12.57 -2.94
CA LEU A 121 -6.62 -13.77 -3.75
C LEU A 121 -5.71 -13.71 -4.98
N TRP A 122 -4.97 -14.79 -5.19
CA TRP A 122 -3.94 -14.94 -6.20
C TRP A 122 -4.33 -16.05 -7.17
N ASP A 123 -4.52 -15.72 -8.45
CA ASP A 123 -4.75 -16.71 -9.49
C ASP A 123 -3.40 -17.10 -10.10
N VAL A 124 -2.88 -18.27 -9.73
CA VAL A 124 -1.55 -18.77 -10.08
C VAL A 124 -1.62 -19.68 -11.30
N LEU A 125 -0.65 -19.50 -12.21
CA LEU A 125 -0.43 -20.36 -13.37
C LEU A 125 0.50 -21.51 -12.97
N GLY A 126 -0.11 -22.57 -12.42
CA GLY A 126 0.62 -23.75 -11.97
C GLY A 126 1.14 -24.63 -13.10
N TYR A 127 2.06 -25.53 -12.78
CA TYR A 127 2.66 -26.44 -13.77
C TYR A 127 1.66 -27.44 -14.36
N LEU A 128 0.75 -27.97 -13.53
CA LEU A 128 -0.27 -28.94 -13.95
C LEU A 128 -1.61 -28.26 -14.23
N ASP A 129 -2.07 -27.47 -13.26
CA ASP A 129 -3.35 -26.79 -13.28
C ASP A 129 -3.19 -25.37 -12.71
N ASN A 130 -4.03 -24.46 -13.20
CA ASN A 130 -4.16 -23.15 -12.57
C ASN A 130 -4.93 -23.30 -11.27
N TYR A 131 -4.56 -22.52 -10.26
CA TYR A 131 -5.20 -22.58 -8.95
C TYR A 131 -5.28 -21.18 -8.33
N THR A 132 -6.17 -21.03 -7.36
CA THR A 132 -6.35 -19.78 -6.63
C THR A 132 -5.88 -19.98 -5.19
N GLU A 133 -5.02 -19.09 -4.71
CA GLU A 133 -4.62 -19.02 -3.30
C GLU A 133 -5.26 -17.82 -2.61
N GLU A 134 -5.79 -18.04 -1.40
CA GLU A 134 -6.28 -16.97 -0.52
C GLU A 134 -5.29 -16.79 0.63
N LEU A 135 -4.70 -15.60 0.73
CA LEU A 135 -3.71 -15.27 1.74
C LEU A 135 -4.11 -14.01 2.49
N ASN A 136 -3.92 -14.01 3.80
CA ASN A 136 -4.17 -12.87 4.66
C ASN A 136 -2.86 -12.14 4.94
N TYR A 137 -2.83 -10.85 4.67
CA TYR A 137 -1.66 -10.01 4.87
C TYR A 137 -1.91 -9.00 5.96
N TRP A 138 -0.95 -8.84 6.85
CA TRP A 138 -0.74 -7.57 7.53
C TRP A 138 0.13 -6.68 6.65
N ILE A 139 -0.30 -5.45 6.40
CA ILE A 139 0.34 -4.51 5.47
C ILE A 139 0.59 -3.19 6.18
N GLU A 140 1.80 -2.66 6.02
CA GLU A 140 2.13 -1.29 6.42
C GLU A 140 2.39 -0.43 5.18
N LEU A 141 1.69 0.70 5.12
CA LEU A 141 1.93 1.76 4.15
C LEU A 141 2.53 2.96 4.86
N LYS A 142 3.48 3.63 4.19
CA LYS A 142 4.11 4.86 4.66
C LYS A 142 3.96 5.97 3.62
N ARG A 143 3.67 7.19 4.09
CA ARG A 143 3.59 8.37 3.23
C ARG A 143 5.00 8.88 2.91
N VAL A 144 5.36 8.91 1.64
CA VAL A 144 6.64 9.43 1.11
C VAL A 144 6.33 10.32 -0.08
N ASN A 145 6.73 11.59 -0.01
CA ASN A 145 6.45 12.60 -1.05
C ASN A 145 4.96 12.62 -1.47
N ASP A 146 4.06 12.64 -0.48
CA ASP A 146 2.60 12.62 -0.66
C ASP A 146 2.02 11.39 -1.38
N ARG A 147 2.77 10.28 -1.42
CA ARG A 147 2.28 8.98 -1.91
C ARG A 147 2.36 7.93 -0.82
N TRP A 148 1.32 7.11 -0.71
CA TRP A 148 1.33 5.92 0.12
C TRP A 148 2.14 4.83 -0.58
N MET A 149 3.20 4.37 0.08
CA MET A 149 4.10 3.34 -0.44
C MET A 149 4.11 2.17 0.53
N LEU A 150 4.23 0.95 0.02
CA LEU A 150 4.40 -0.24 0.84
C LEU A 150 5.71 -0.14 1.62
N SER A 151 5.66 -0.27 2.94
CA SER A 151 6.85 -0.23 3.79
C SER A 151 7.16 -1.56 4.47
N ASP A 152 6.16 -2.40 4.73
CA ASP A 152 6.32 -3.74 5.28
C ASP A 152 5.07 -4.58 4.95
N TYR A 153 5.21 -5.91 4.94
CA TYR A 153 4.07 -6.84 4.89
C TYR A 153 4.42 -8.20 5.51
N LYS A 154 3.42 -8.89 6.06
CA LYS A 154 3.54 -10.23 6.64
C LYS A 154 2.34 -11.07 6.27
N ILE A 155 2.57 -12.35 5.97
CA ILE A 155 1.49 -13.33 5.79
C ILE A 155 1.12 -13.86 7.17
N ASN A 156 -0.18 -13.85 7.49
CA ASN A 156 -0.75 -14.36 8.74
C ASN A 156 -1.10 -15.85 8.66
#